data_AF-A0A428RRR8-F1
#
_entry.id   AF-A0A428RRR8-F1
#
_cell.length_a   1.000
_cell.length_b   1.000
_cell.length_c   1.000
_cell.angle_alpha   90.00
_cell.angle_beta   90.00
_cell.angle_gamma   90.00
#
_symmetry.space_group_name_H-M   'P 1'
#
loop_
_entity.id
_entity.type
_entity.pdbx_description
1 polymer ?
#
loop_
_entity_poly.entity_id
_entity_poly.type
_entity_poly.pdbx_seq_one_letter_code
_entity_poly.pdbx_strand_id
1 'polypeptide(L)'
;MFQHETEKVVQKSQTPSISTASTSSPSSRRTRSRSLERASESSFTSRTCLNLSPAFPWLKDSSSIKSPPEEDRAASLFMEKYVLFPCNESSSPGFLQHLPCLFKEVNVEGRYALRWAVQACAFADLSREQSSEELVGRSLDCYGRALNALGQSLAEKDKTPDDYDLMAVVILDIFESLFMPDSSLSGSHVQGMAHILRLRGHEQFHDPRGWGLFRLAHHRLQKQQLAKQMSPLPESGEWLEALNDDISSVRLEKDGLAITNLCQRANSLLQSLDSDVLPGQQLRGLVDEMLLLDKEAALWRARPEWTFRTIARADISGIEKKGVWFPETLESSSTKNSCLAYAKLLYQVPQKEALTQFEFKNL
;
A
#
# COMPACT_ATOMS: atom_id res chain seq x y z
N MET A 1 -3.23 -18.71 -1.60
CA MET A 1 -4.59 -19.28 -1.71
C MET A 1 -5.02 -19.58 -3.14
N PHE A 2 -4.44 -18.96 -4.18
CA PHE A 2 -4.84 -19.23 -5.58
C PHE A 2 -3.97 -20.24 -6.35
N GLN A 3 -2.75 -20.57 -5.91
CA GLN A 3 -1.89 -21.53 -6.61
C GLN A 3 -2.50 -22.94 -6.74
N HIS A 4 -3.26 -23.40 -5.73
CA HIS A 4 -3.84 -24.75 -5.73
C HIS A 4 -5.19 -24.84 -6.47
N GLU A 5 -5.79 -23.71 -6.86
CA GLU A 5 -7.04 -23.73 -7.65
C GLU A 5 -6.75 -23.83 -9.14
N THR A 6 -5.70 -23.18 -9.63
CA THR A 6 -5.30 -23.25 -11.06
C THR A 6 -4.87 -24.66 -11.46
N GLU A 7 -4.13 -25.37 -10.60
CA GLU A 7 -3.72 -26.77 -10.83
C GLU A 7 -4.93 -27.74 -10.88
N LYS A 8 -5.95 -27.51 -10.05
CA LYS A 8 -7.17 -28.32 -10.02
C LYS A 8 -8.03 -28.15 -11.28
N VAL A 9 -8.05 -26.94 -11.86
CA VAL A 9 -8.77 -26.66 -13.11
C VAL A 9 -8.06 -27.31 -14.30
N VAL A 10 -6.73 -27.31 -14.32
CA VAL A 10 -5.93 -27.99 -15.36
C VAL A 10 -6.11 -29.51 -15.31
N GLN A 11 -6.09 -30.14 -14.13
CA GLN A 11 -6.33 -31.59 -14.01
C GLN A 11 -7.75 -32.02 -14.40
N LYS A 12 -8.76 -31.19 -14.13
CA LYS A 12 -10.16 -31.49 -14.47
C LYS A 12 -10.45 -31.39 -15.97
N SER A 13 -9.60 -30.70 -16.73
CA SER A 13 -9.67 -30.62 -18.20
C SER A 13 -9.07 -31.83 -18.93
N GLN A 14 -8.30 -32.68 -18.23
CA GLN A 14 -7.54 -33.78 -18.82
C GLN A 14 -8.13 -35.18 -18.57
N THR A 15 -9.30 -35.29 -17.93
CA THR A 15 -9.94 -36.59 -17.64
C THR A 15 -11.19 -36.81 -18.47
N PRO A 16 -11.28 -37.91 -19.26
CA PRO A 16 -12.49 -38.25 -19.99
C PRO A 16 -13.57 -38.80 -19.05
N SER A 17 -14.79 -38.36 -19.29
CA SER A 17 -16.03 -38.63 -18.57
C SER A 17 -16.40 -40.11 -18.45
N ILE A 18 -16.69 -40.57 -17.23
CA ILE A 18 -17.51 -41.77 -16.98
C ILE A 18 -18.73 -41.36 -16.14
N SER A 19 -19.90 -41.59 -16.71
CA SER A 19 -21.22 -41.35 -16.14
C SER A 19 -21.57 -42.39 -15.06
N THR A 20 -22.19 -41.96 -13.95
CA THR A 20 -23.31 -42.67 -13.27
C THR A 20 -23.87 -41.85 -12.11
N ALA A 21 -25.12 -42.15 -11.75
CA ALA A 21 -26.11 -41.25 -11.20
C ALA A 21 -26.27 -41.20 -9.67
N SER A 22 -26.88 -40.10 -9.23
CA SER A 22 -27.86 -39.95 -8.14
C SER A 22 -27.41 -39.83 -6.67
N THR A 23 -27.79 -38.68 -6.08
CA THR A 23 -28.62 -38.51 -4.85
C THR A 23 -28.00 -37.63 -3.74
N SER A 24 -28.84 -36.69 -3.27
CA SER A 24 -28.82 -35.92 -2.02
C SER A 24 -27.86 -34.72 -1.89
N SER A 25 -28.46 -33.53 -1.83
CA SER A 25 -27.82 -32.28 -1.42
C SER A 25 -28.19 -31.97 0.03
N PRO A 26 -27.20 -31.57 0.86
CA PRO A 26 -27.47 -30.56 1.86
C PRO A 26 -26.59 -29.32 1.65
N SER A 27 -27.24 -28.17 1.82
CA SER A 27 -26.69 -26.82 1.87
C SER A 27 -25.42 -26.75 2.73
N SER A 28 -24.29 -26.34 2.14
CA SER A 28 -23.08 -25.99 2.86
C SER A 28 -22.75 -24.51 2.69
N ARG A 29 -22.72 -23.81 3.83
CA ARG A 29 -22.30 -22.42 4.00
C ARG A 29 -20.86 -22.26 3.50
N ARG A 30 -20.62 -21.23 2.70
CA ARG A 30 -19.26 -20.81 2.27
C ARG A 30 -18.44 -20.39 3.49
N THR A 31 -17.55 -21.28 3.93
CA THR A 31 -16.56 -21.00 4.97
C THR A 31 -15.47 -20.12 4.37
N ARG A 32 -15.35 -18.90 4.89
CA ARG A 32 -14.32 -17.93 4.53
C ARG A 32 -12.95 -18.48 4.93
N SER A 33 -12.01 -18.34 4.02
CA SER A 33 -10.71 -18.98 4.04
C SER A 33 -9.80 -18.44 5.14
N ARG A 34 -9.06 -19.36 5.78
CA ARG A 34 -8.16 -19.14 6.90
C ARG A 34 -7.07 -18.12 6.57
N SER A 35 -6.94 -17.13 7.44
CA SER A 35 -5.82 -16.19 7.51
C SER A 35 -4.52 -16.95 7.78
N LEU A 36 -3.43 -16.46 7.21
CA LEU A 36 -2.06 -16.92 7.50
C LEU A 36 -1.84 -16.86 9.02
N GLU A 37 -1.46 -18.00 9.60
CA GLU A 37 -1.04 -18.06 11.00
C GLU A 37 0.21 -17.20 11.17
N ARG A 38 0.04 -16.05 11.83
CA ARG A 38 1.12 -15.30 12.43
C ARG A 38 1.64 -16.15 13.59
N ALA A 39 2.95 -16.35 13.64
CA ALA A 39 3.63 -17.08 14.71
C ALA A 39 3.11 -16.60 16.08
N SER A 40 2.82 -17.56 16.96
CA SER A 40 2.26 -17.34 18.29
C SER A 40 3.05 -16.28 19.06
N GLU A 41 2.47 -15.09 19.20
CA GLU A 41 2.93 -14.10 20.16
C GLU A 41 2.59 -14.63 21.55
N SER A 42 3.59 -15.21 22.21
CA SER A 42 3.49 -15.54 23.62
C SER A 42 3.19 -14.28 24.42
N SER A 43 2.30 -14.44 25.38
CA SER A 43 1.78 -13.43 26.28
C SER A 43 2.86 -12.52 26.87
N PHE A 44 3.03 -11.33 26.31
CA PHE A 44 3.71 -10.21 26.97
C PHE A 44 2.70 -9.28 27.63
N THR A 45 1.82 -9.84 28.46
CA THR A 45 1.26 -9.07 29.58
C THR A 45 2.27 -9.09 30.71
N SER A 46 3.29 -8.25 30.60
CA SER A 46 4.10 -7.82 31.74
C SER A 46 4.48 -6.37 31.52
N ARG A 47 3.81 -5.48 32.26
CA ARG A 47 4.28 -4.13 32.53
C ARG A 47 5.54 -4.24 33.38
N THR A 48 6.66 -4.58 32.76
CA THR A 48 7.98 -4.50 33.40
C THR A 48 8.63 -3.22 32.92
N CYS A 49 8.57 -2.20 33.76
CA CYS A 49 9.39 -1.01 33.63
C CYS A 49 10.85 -1.46 33.53
N LEU A 50 11.52 -1.11 32.43
CA LEU A 50 12.95 -1.38 32.26
C LEU A 50 13.71 -0.61 33.35
N ASN A 51 14.22 -1.32 34.36
CA ASN A 51 15.15 -0.75 35.33
C ASN A 51 16.49 -0.53 34.63
N LEU A 52 16.63 0.61 33.97
CA LEU A 52 17.88 1.08 33.40
C LEU A 52 18.81 1.56 34.53
N SER A 53 20.04 1.04 34.52
CA SER A 53 21.16 1.34 35.42
C SER A 53 21.40 2.86 35.61
N PRO A 54 21.96 3.35 36.73
CA PRO A 54 21.93 4.77 37.14
C PRO A 54 22.91 5.68 36.37
N ALA A 55 23.24 5.35 35.12
CA ALA A 55 24.22 6.04 34.30
C ALA A 55 23.74 7.39 33.70
N PHE A 56 22.46 7.75 33.88
CA PHE A 56 21.88 8.96 33.28
C PHE A 56 21.09 9.79 34.31
N PRO A 57 21.75 10.75 35.00
CA PRO A 57 21.13 11.57 36.05
C PRO A 57 19.95 12.42 35.57
N TRP A 58 19.89 12.77 34.28
CA TRP A 58 18.82 13.57 33.67
C TRP A 58 17.51 12.80 33.41
N LEU A 59 17.50 11.47 33.61
CA LEU A 59 16.29 10.65 33.43
C LEU A 59 15.42 10.56 34.71
N LYS A 60 15.85 11.20 35.81
CA LYS A 60 15.15 11.15 37.11
C LYS A 60 13.85 11.96 37.17
N ASP A 61 13.56 12.79 36.17
CA ASP A 61 12.30 13.56 36.07
C ASP A 61 11.18 12.80 35.34
N SER A 62 11.12 11.48 35.48
CA SER A 62 10.04 10.66 34.90
C SER A 62 8.69 10.80 35.62
N SER A 63 8.64 11.48 36.77
CA SER A 63 7.44 11.66 37.60
C SER A 63 6.46 12.72 37.09
N SER A 64 6.79 13.45 36.01
CA SER A 64 5.92 14.48 35.41
C SER A 64 5.70 14.30 33.90
N ILE A 65 5.83 13.08 33.37
CA ILE A 65 5.36 12.81 32.00
C ILE A 65 3.84 12.66 32.09
N LYS A 66 3.11 13.77 31.84
CA LYS A 66 1.67 13.69 31.59
C LYS A 66 1.46 12.67 30.48
N SER A 67 0.66 11.63 30.75
CA SER A 67 0.29 10.68 29.71
C SER A 67 -0.27 11.47 28.52
N PRO A 68 0.09 11.11 27.27
CA PRO A 68 -0.45 11.80 26.11
C PRO A 68 -1.98 11.77 26.17
N PRO A 69 -2.66 12.79 25.62
CA PRO A 69 -4.11 12.78 25.46
C PRO A 69 -4.57 11.43 24.90
N GLU A 70 -5.72 10.95 25.35
CA GLU A 70 -6.22 9.64 24.96
C GLU A 70 -6.33 9.49 23.43
N GLU A 71 -6.70 10.58 22.76
CA GLU A 71 -6.79 10.69 21.31
C GLU A 71 -5.43 10.43 20.62
N ASP A 72 -4.35 11.02 21.16
CA ASP A 72 -3.02 10.88 20.58
C ASP A 72 -2.47 9.47 20.82
N ARG A 73 -2.82 8.86 21.95
CA ARG A 73 -2.50 7.46 22.22
C ARG A 73 -3.24 6.52 21.25
N ALA A 74 -4.54 6.75 21.04
CA ALA A 74 -5.33 5.96 20.10
C ALA A 74 -4.79 6.09 18.67
N ALA A 75 -4.47 7.32 18.23
CA ALA A 75 -3.85 7.57 16.93
C ALA A 75 -2.49 6.85 16.77
N SER A 76 -1.68 6.83 17.83
CA SER A 76 -0.38 6.15 17.83
C SER A 76 -0.54 4.63 17.63
N LEU A 77 -1.48 4.00 18.35
CA LEU A 77 -1.79 2.57 18.20
C LEU A 77 -2.31 2.24 16.80
N PHE A 78 -3.16 3.11 16.25
CA PHE A 78 -3.62 2.98 14.87
C PHE A 78 -2.45 3.04 13.87
N MET A 79 -1.54 4.00 14.03
CA MET A 79 -0.37 4.10 13.14
C MET A 79 0.54 2.88 13.25
N GLU A 80 0.78 2.37 14.45
CA GLU A 80 1.57 1.15 14.67
C GLU A 80 1.00 -0.06 13.92
N LYS A 81 -0.33 -0.17 13.85
CA LYS A 81 -1.03 -1.31 13.22
C LYS A 81 -1.18 -1.16 11.70
N TYR A 82 -1.37 0.06 11.20
CA TYR A 82 -1.79 0.30 9.81
C TYR A 82 -0.76 1.02 8.95
N VAL A 83 0.29 1.62 9.52
CA VAL A 83 1.36 2.24 8.72
C VAL A 83 2.46 1.21 8.44
N LEU A 84 2.79 1.06 7.16
CA LEU A 84 3.94 0.28 6.70
C LEU A 84 4.94 1.23 6.06
N PHE A 85 6.17 1.25 6.57
CA PHE A 85 7.24 1.99 5.92
C PHE A 85 7.83 1.17 4.76
N PRO A 86 8.43 1.83 3.75
CA PRO A 86 9.17 1.15 2.70
C PRO A 86 10.19 0.19 3.27
N CYS A 87 10.23 -1.03 2.74
CA CYS A 87 11.15 -2.05 3.20
C CYS A 87 11.75 -2.79 2.01
N ASN A 88 13.09 -2.77 1.94
CA ASN A 88 13.85 -3.40 0.86
C ASN A 88 13.74 -4.94 0.89
N GLU A 89 13.65 -5.54 2.08
CA GLU A 89 13.59 -7.00 2.24
C GLU A 89 12.29 -7.59 1.71
N SER A 90 11.17 -6.88 1.90
CA SER A 90 9.86 -7.29 1.39
C SER A 90 9.50 -6.64 0.06
N SER A 91 10.39 -5.82 -0.51
CA SER A 91 10.11 -4.98 -1.70
C SER A 91 8.79 -4.21 -1.58
N SER A 92 8.47 -3.78 -0.36
CA SER A 92 7.23 -3.05 -0.09
C SER A 92 7.43 -1.56 -0.37
N PRO A 93 6.58 -0.93 -1.19
CA PRO A 93 6.63 0.52 -1.44
C PRO A 93 6.15 1.36 -0.24
N GLY A 94 5.77 0.73 0.87
CA GLY A 94 5.11 1.36 2.01
C GLY A 94 3.59 1.49 1.83
N PHE A 95 2.88 1.72 2.94
CA PHE A 95 1.45 2.02 2.99
C PHE A 95 1.20 3.02 4.11
N LEU A 96 0.50 4.13 3.82
CA LEU A 96 0.32 5.26 4.75
C LEU A 96 1.63 5.83 5.32
N GLN A 97 2.77 5.64 4.63
CA GLN A 97 4.10 6.03 5.13
C GLN A 97 4.25 7.51 5.52
N HIS A 98 3.48 8.40 4.87
CA HIS A 98 3.48 9.83 5.14
C HIS A 98 2.47 10.25 6.22
N LEU A 99 1.60 9.33 6.66
CA LEU A 99 0.58 9.66 7.65
C LEU A 99 1.18 10.16 8.98
N PRO A 100 2.24 9.56 9.55
CA PRO A 100 2.80 10.03 10.81
C PRO A 100 3.37 11.45 10.73
N CYS A 101 4.06 11.78 9.63
CA CYS A 101 4.62 13.13 9.46
C CYS A 101 3.49 14.16 9.27
N LEU A 102 2.53 13.87 8.38
CA LEU A 102 1.39 14.75 8.14
C LEU A 102 0.58 14.96 9.41
N PHE A 103 0.28 13.90 10.17
CA PHE A 103 -0.48 14.01 11.41
C PHE A 103 0.19 14.90 12.46
N LYS A 104 1.52 14.85 12.56
CA LYS A 104 2.29 15.72 13.46
C LYS A 104 2.27 17.19 13.04
N GLU A 105 2.23 17.44 11.73
CA GLU A 105 2.24 18.79 11.15
C GLU A 105 0.87 19.50 11.19
N VAL A 106 -0.23 18.76 11.40
CA VAL A 106 -1.63 19.24 11.35
C VAL A 106 -2.00 20.27 12.44
N ASN A 107 -1.09 20.65 13.34
CA ASN A 107 -1.34 21.67 14.37
C ASN A 107 -1.45 23.12 13.84
N VAL A 108 -1.67 23.32 12.53
CA VAL A 108 -1.89 24.62 11.89
C VAL A 108 -3.39 24.81 11.64
N GLU A 109 -3.89 26.02 11.84
CA GLU A 109 -5.30 26.39 11.58
C GLU A 109 -5.72 25.95 10.16
N GLY A 110 -6.88 25.30 10.05
CA GLY A 110 -7.45 24.84 8.78
C GLY A 110 -7.14 23.38 8.37
N ARG A 111 -6.20 22.69 9.03
CA ARG A 111 -5.80 21.31 8.65
C ARG A 111 -6.39 20.20 9.52
N TYR A 112 -7.35 20.53 10.38
CA TYR A 112 -7.89 19.60 11.38
C TYR A 112 -8.62 18.38 10.81
N ALA A 113 -9.04 18.43 9.54
CA ALA A 113 -9.74 17.33 8.87
C ALA A 113 -8.98 16.00 8.98
N LEU A 114 -7.67 16.01 8.72
CA LEU A 114 -6.85 14.80 8.80
C LEU A 114 -6.78 14.25 10.22
N ARG A 115 -6.65 15.12 11.23
CA ARG A 115 -6.57 14.70 12.64
C ARG A 115 -7.87 14.03 13.08
N TRP A 116 -9.01 14.62 12.75
CA TRP A 116 -10.32 14.01 13.01
C TRP A 116 -10.49 12.68 12.27
N ALA A 117 -10.06 12.58 11.00
CA ALA A 117 -10.16 11.34 10.23
C ALA A 117 -9.33 10.20 10.85
N VAL A 118 -8.10 10.48 11.29
CA VAL A 118 -7.25 9.50 11.97
C VAL A 118 -7.84 9.09 13.32
N GLN A 119 -8.36 10.05 14.09
CA GLN A 119 -9.03 9.76 15.36
C GLN A 119 -10.29 8.90 15.16
N ALA A 120 -11.06 9.14 14.11
CA ALA A 120 -12.21 8.31 13.75
C ALA A 120 -11.81 6.84 13.55
N CYS A 121 -10.78 6.59 12.72
CA CYS A 121 -10.22 5.26 12.50
C CYS A 121 -9.66 4.63 13.77
N ALA A 122 -8.92 5.41 14.56
CA ALA A 122 -8.34 4.92 15.80
C ALA A 122 -9.42 4.48 16.80
N PHE A 123 -10.44 5.29 17.03
CA PHE A 123 -11.54 4.93 17.94
C PHE A 123 -12.37 3.76 17.42
N ALA A 124 -12.59 3.64 16.11
CA ALA A 124 -13.29 2.48 15.55
C ALA A 124 -12.47 1.18 15.67
N ASP A 125 -11.15 1.25 15.54
CA ASP A 125 -10.32 0.07 15.72
C ASP A 125 -10.27 -0.35 17.20
N LEU A 126 -10.08 0.62 18.11
CA LEU A 126 -10.12 0.37 19.55
C LEU A 126 -11.49 -0.15 20.01
N SER A 127 -12.59 0.36 19.44
CA SER A 127 -13.94 -0.10 19.80
C SER A 127 -14.16 -1.57 19.45
N ARG A 128 -13.58 -2.05 18.34
CA ARG A 128 -13.63 -3.46 17.96
C ARG A 128 -12.82 -4.35 18.90
N GLU A 129 -11.67 -3.87 19.36
CA GLU A 129 -10.83 -4.62 20.31
C GLU A 129 -11.46 -4.69 21.71
N GLN A 130 -12.11 -3.59 22.14
CA GLN A 130 -12.67 -3.46 23.49
C GLN A 130 -14.18 -3.75 23.56
N SER A 131 -14.85 -3.96 22.42
CA SER A 131 -16.31 -4.10 22.33
C SER A 131 -17.07 -2.94 23.02
N SER A 132 -16.63 -1.70 22.80
CA SER A 132 -17.16 -0.50 23.47
C SER A 132 -18.01 0.37 22.55
N GLU A 133 -19.30 0.49 22.85
CA GLU A 133 -20.24 1.36 22.13
C GLU A 133 -19.93 2.86 22.29
N GLU A 134 -19.35 3.26 23.43
CA GLU A 134 -18.92 4.65 23.64
C GLU A 134 -17.84 5.05 22.62
N LEU A 135 -16.90 4.15 22.36
CA LEU A 135 -15.84 4.37 21.37
C LEU A 135 -16.39 4.39 19.94
N VAL A 136 -17.46 3.63 19.64
CA VAL A 136 -18.20 3.73 18.38
C VAL A 136 -18.80 5.13 18.22
N GLY A 137 -19.46 5.65 19.27
CA GLY A 137 -20.01 7.01 19.27
C GLY A 137 -18.96 8.09 19.02
N ARG A 138 -17.82 8.02 19.72
CA ARG A 138 -16.68 8.95 19.51
C ARG A 138 -16.09 8.84 18.10
N SER A 139 -16.00 7.63 17.58
CA SER A 139 -15.51 7.38 16.24
C SER A 139 -16.39 8.05 15.18
N LEU A 140 -17.71 7.90 15.28
CA LEU A 140 -18.66 8.52 14.36
C LEU A 140 -18.71 10.05 14.49
N ASP A 141 -18.57 10.61 15.71
CA ASP A 141 -18.44 12.06 15.92
C ASP A 141 -17.17 12.60 15.24
N CYS A 142 -16.02 11.93 15.43
CA CYS A 142 -14.78 12.30 14.74
C CYS A 142 -14.92 12.19 13.21
N TYR A 143 -15.59 11.16 12.70
CA TYR A 143 -15.86 11.00 11.27
C TYR A 143 -16.69 12.17 10.72
N GLY A 144 -17.77 12.57 11.40
CA GLY A 144 -18.59 13.72 11.01
C GLY A 144 -17.83 15.05 11.05
N ARG A 145 -17.00 15.26 12.08
CA ARG A 145 -16.13 16.44 12.18
C ARG A 145 -15.09 16.49 11.07
N ALA A 146 -14.51 15.35 10.71
CA ALA A 146 -13.55 15.25 9.61
C ALA A 146 -14.20 15.63 8.27
N LEU A 147 -15.42 15.13 7.99
CA LEU A 147 -16.16 15.49 6.79
C LEU A 147 -16.46 16.99 6.72
N ASN A 148 -16.93 17.59 7.82
CA ASN A 148 -17.24 19.01 7.88
C ASN A 148 -15.96 19.86 7.68
N ALA A 149 -14.89 19.54 8.40
CA ALA A 149 -13.62 20.25 8.27
C ALA A 149 -13.01 20.12 6.86
N LEU A 150 -13.08 18.92 6.25
CA LEU A 150 -12.62 18.71 4.87
C LEU A 150 -13.49 19.50 3.89
N GLY A 151 -14.81 19.50 4.07
CA GLY A 151 -15.74 20.28 3.25
C GLY A 151 -15.45 21.79 3.32
N GLN A 152 -15.19 22.32 4.51
CA GLN A 152 -14.79 23.72 4.69
C GLN A 152 -13.45 24.03 4.03
N SER A 153 -12.47 23.13 4.20
CA SER A 153 -11.14 23.25 3.59
C SER A 153 -11.21 23.29 2.06
N LEU A 154 -12.06 22.45 1.45
CA LEU A 154 -12.23 22.38 0.00
C LEU A 154 -13.18 23.46 -0.57
N ALA A 155 -13.98 24.11 0.29
CA ALA A 155 -14.86 25.22 -0.12
C ALA A 155 -14.13 26.57 -0.25
N GLU A 156 -12.88 26.65 0.22
CA GLU A 156 -12.06 27.84 0.07
C GLU A 156 -11.83 28.15 -1.42
N LYS A 157 -12.21 29.36 -1.83
CA LYS A 157 -12.16 29.77 -3.23
C LYS A 157 -10.72 29.81 -3.72
N ASP A 158 -10.50 29.29 -4.94
CA ASP A 158 -9.19 29.27 -5.61
C ASP A 158 -8.10 28.47 -4.87
N LYS A 159 -8.48 27.65 -3.88
CA LYS A 159 -7.58 26.75 -3.17
C LYS A 159 -7.29 25.52 -4.02
N THR A 160 -6.01 25.25 -4.29
CA THR A 160 -5.56 23.94 -4.75
C THR A 160 -5.50 22.99 -3.55
N PRO A 161 -6.19 21.83 -3.57
CA PRO A 161 -6.15 20.87 -2.47
C PRO A 161 -4.72 20.44 -2.14
N ASP A 162 -4.39 20.41 -0.86
CA ASP A 162 -3.04 20.09 -0.40
C ASP A 162 -2.87 18.60 -0.02
N ASP A 163 -1.71 18.26 0.54
CA ASP A 163 -1.40 16.90 1.00
C ASP A 163 -2.29 16.44 2.16
N TYR A 164 -2.78 17.36 2.99
CA TYR A 164 -3.64 17.06 4.12
C TYR A 164 -5.06 16.79 3.67
N ASP A 165 -5.57 17.54 2.69
CA ASP A 165 -6.88 17.29 2.06
C ASP A 165 -6.91 15.90 1.41
N LEU A 166 -5.88 15.56 0.63
CA LEU A 166 -5.78 14.25 -0.02
C LEU A 166 -5.64 13.12 1.02
N MET A 167 -4.78 13.27 2.02
CA MET A 167 -4.64 12.25 3.06
C MET A 167 -5.94 12.10 3.88
N ALA A 168 -6.63 13.19 4.18
CA ALA A 168 -7.89 13.16 4.93
C ALA A 168 -8.95 12.34 4.18
N VAL A 169 -9.18 12.59 2.89
CA VAL A 169 -10.14 11.80 2.10
C VAL A 169 -9.71 10.33 1.98
N VAL A 170 -8.41 10.05 1.90
CA VAL A 170 -7.89 8.67 1.90
C VAL A 170 -8.19 7.99 3.24
N ILE A 171 -8.00 8.64 4.38
CA ILE A 171 -8.29 8.05 5.69
C ILE A 171 -9.80 7.84 5.87
N LEU A 172 -10.64 8.76 5.39
CA LEU A 172 -12.11 8.61 5.40
C LEU A 172 -12.57 7.41 4.54
N ASP A 173 -11.99 7.18 3.36
CA ASP A 173 -12.30 5.97 2.59
C ASP A 173 -11.82 4.69 3.32
N ILE A 174 -10.79 4.78 4.19
CA ILE A 174 -10.26 3.61 4.94
C ILE A 174 -11.26 3.31 6.04
N PHE A 175 -11.73 4.36 6.70
CA PHE A 175 -12.75 4.28 7.73
C PHE A 175 -13.98 3.53 7.22
N GLU A 176 -14.54 3.97 6.09
CA GLU A 176 -15.70 3.32 5.49
C GLU A 176 -15.42 1.89 5.08
N SER A 177 -14.28 1.64 4.44
CA SER A 177 -13.90 0.31 3.97
C SER A 177 -13.72 -0.71 5.10
N LEU A 178 -13.22 -0.27 6.27
CA LEU A 178 -12.87 -1.18 7.37
C LEU A 178 -13.96 -1.27 8.44
N PHE A 179 -14.72 -0.20 8.66
CA PHE A 179 -15.61 -0.07 9.81
C PHE A 179 -17.07 0.19 9.43
N MET A 180 -17.36 0.57 8.18
CA MET A 180 -18.73 0.76 7.68
C MET A 180 -18.98 0.11 6.31
N PRO A 181 -18.75 -1.22 6.18
CA PRO A 181 -18.82 -1.90 4.89
C PRO A 181 -20.21 -1.86 4.22
N ASP A 182 -21.28 -1.77 5.01
CA ASP A 182 -22.67 -1.75 4.53
C ASP A 182 -23.22 -0.32 4.33
N SER A 183 -22.36 0.71 4.39
CA SER A 183 -22.81 2.09 4.20
C SER A 183 -23.18 2.37 2.74
N SER A 184 -24.36 2.95 2.52
CA SER A 184 -24.82 3.39 1.20
C SER A 184 -24.01 4.56 0.61
N LEU A 185 -23.15 5.18 1.43
CA LEU A 185 -22.23 6.26 1.05
C LEU A 185 -20.96 5.75 0.33
N SER A 186 -20.81 4.43 0.25
CA SER A 186 -19.66 3.74 -0.33
C SER A 186 -19.40 4.21 -1.77
N GLY A 187 -18.33 4.98 -1.98
CA GLY A 187 -17.88 5.42 -3.32
C GLY A 187 -17.89 6.93 -3.54
N SER A 188 -18.49 7.71 -2.63
CA SER A 188 -18.41 9.19 -2.68
C SER A 188 -16.97 9.70 -2.52
N HIS A 189 -16.19 9.12 -1.60
CA HIS A 189 -14.77 9.47 -1.43
C HIS A 189 -13.91 9.12 -2.63
N VAL A 190 -14.30 8.14 -3.43
CA VAL A 190 -13.61 7.77 -4.68
C VAL A 190 -13.73 8.90 -5.69
N GLN A 191 -14.92 9.48 -5.83
CA GLN A 191 -15.12 10.65 -6.68
C GLN A 191 -14.39 11.88 -6.12
N GLY A 192 -14.42 12.08 -4.81
CA GLY A 192 -13.68 13.14 -4.12
C GLY A 192 -12.17 13.03 -4.34
N MET A 193 -11.60 11.84 -4.19
CA MET A 193 -10.19 11.54 -4.48
C MET A 193 -9.85 11.87 -5.93
N ALA A 194 -10.65 11.39 -6.90
CA ALA A 194 -10.43 11.69 -8.31
C ALA A 194 -10.39 13.19 -8.60
N HIS A 195 -11.30 13.95 -7.99
CA HIS A 195 -11.37 15.40 -8.14
C HIS A 195 -10.16 16.11 -7.52
N ILE A 196 -9.76 15.72 -6.31
CA ILE A 196 -8.56 16.25 -5.65
C ILE A 196 -7.30 15.97 -6.48
N LEU A 197 -7.15 14.76 -7.02
CA LEU A 197 -6.00 14.43 -7.88
C LEU A 197 -5.96 15.29 -9.14
N ARG A 198 -7.11 15.57 -9.78
CA ARG A 198 -7.21 16.49 -10.92
C ARG A 198 -6.76 17.90 -10.56
N LEU A 199 -7.27 18.44 -9.45
CA LEU A 199 -6.96 19.80 -9.02
C LEU A 199 -5.48 19.98 -8.63
N ARG A 200 -4.87 18.94 -8.03
CA ARG A 200 -3.43 18.94 -7.70
C ARG A 200 -2.53 18.95 -8.94
N GLY A 201 -3.02 18.47 -10.08
CA GLY A 201 -2.30 18.52 -11.36
C GLY A 201 -1.01 17.70 -11.39
N HIS A 202 -0.14 17.98 -12.36
CA HIS A 202 1.09 17.21 -12.59
C HIS A 202 2.21 17.52 -11.60
N GLU A 203 2.17 18.68 -10.93
CA GLU A 203 3.19 19.11 -9.96
C GLU A 203 3.39 18.09 -8.82
N GLN A 204 2.34 17.34 -8.47
CA GLN A 204 2.42 16.29 -7.44
C GLN A 204 3.36 15.13 -7.82
N PHE A 205 3.74 14.97 -9.09
CA PHE A 205 4.63 13.90 -9.55
C PHE A 205 6.12 14.23 -9.38
N HIS A 206 6.45 15.51 -9.22
CA HIS A 206 7.84 15.98 -9.07
C HIS A 206 8.32 15.96 -7.62
N ASP A 207 7.41 15.85 -6.66
CA ASP A 207 7.72 15.75 -5.23
C ASP A 207 7.58 14.29 -4.75
N PRO A 208 8.58 13.70 -4.06
CA PRO A 208 8.50 12.34 -3.56
C PRO A 208 7.30 12.08 -2.63
N ARG A 209 6.90 13.08 -1.81
CA ARG A 209 5.71 12.96 -0.95
C ARG A 209 4.44 13.03 -1.77
N GLY A 210 4.33 14.00 -2.69
CA GLY A 210 3.24 14.10 -3.65
C GLY A 210 3.03 12.82 -4.46
N TRP A 211 4.10 12.22 -4.98
CA TRP A 211 4.05 10.96 -5.72
C TRP A 211 3.59 9.80 -4.82
N GLY A 212 4.12 9.73 -3.59
CA GLY A 212 3.68 8.75 -2.59
C GLY A 212 2.18 8.84 -2.29
N LEU A 213 1.65 10.06 -2.18
CA LEU A 213 0.23 10.30 -1.92
C LEU A 213 -0.65 10.03 -3.15
N PHE A 214 -0.19 10.41 -4.34
CA PHE A 214 -0.87 10.08 -5.59
C PHE A 214 -1.04 8.57 -5.72
N ARG A 215 0.04 7.79 -5.60
CA ARG A 215 0.00 6.32 -5.69
C ARG A 215 -0.95 5.71 -4.67
N LEU A 216 -0.88 6.20 -3.43
CA LEU A 216 -1.79 5.74 -2.37
C LEU A 216 -3.26 5.97 -2.74
N ALA A 217 -3.61 7.16 -3.22
CA ALA A 217 -4.98 7.49 -3.62
C ALA A 217 -5.40 6.76 -4.91
N HIS A 218 -4.51 6.67 -5.90
CA HIS A 218 -4.76 6.05 -7.19
C HIS A 218 -4.98 4.53 -7.07
N HIS A 219 -4.20 3.82 -6.24
CA HIS A 219 -4.49 2.42 -5.92
C HIS A 219 -5.86 2.22 -5.26
N ARG A 220 -6.32 3.20 -4.47
CA ARG A 220 -7.63 3.12 -3.79
C ARG A 220 -8.77 3.35 -4.77
N LEU A 221 -8.59 4.30 -5.71
CA LEU A 221 -9.46 4.49 -6.87
C LEU A 221 -9.56 3.20 -7.70
N GLN A 222 -8.44 2.61 -8.11
CA GLN A 222 -8.39 1.36 -8.88
C GLN A 222 -9.07 0.20 -8.14
N LYS A 223 -8.78 0.03 -6.84
CA LYS A 223 -9.43 -1.00 -6.01
C LYS A 223 -10.95 -0.85 -6.02
N GLN A 224 -11.46 0.38 -5.86
CA GLN A 224 -12.90 0.64 -5.84
C GLN A 224 -13.53 0.46 -7.23
N GLN A 225 -12.83 0.86 -8.28
CA GLN A 225 -13.24 0.62 -9.68
C GLN A 225 -13.40 -0.88 -9.97
N LEU A 226 -12.42 -1.69 -9.56
CA LEU A 226 -12.48 -3.14 -9.69
C LEU A 226 -13.61 -3.76 -8.86
N ALA A 227 -13.74 -3.34 -7.59
CA ALA A 227 -14.73 -3.91 -6.67
C ALA A 227 -16.17 -3.57 -7.07
N LYS A 228 -16.40 -2.38 -7.64
CA LYS A 228 -17.74 -1.86 -7.97
C LYS A 228 -18.03 -1.81 -9.48
N GLN A 229 -17.13 -2.34 -10.30
CA GLN A 229 -17.22 -2.32 -11.76
C GLN A 229 -17.41 -0.90 -12.32
N MET A 230 -16.79 0.09 -11.68
CA MET A 230 -16.81 1.46 -12.16
C MET A 230 -15.80 1.64 -13.31
N SER A 231 -16.06 2.61 -14.18
CA SER A 231 -15.10 2.94 -15.23
C SER A 231 -13.82 3.56 -14.64
N PRO A 232 -12.64 3.23 -15.20
CA PRO A 232 -11.39 3.92 -14.92
C PRO A 232 -11.51 5.43 -15.16
N LEU A 233 -10.67 6.22 -14.51
CA LEU A 233 -10.59 7.64 -14.81
C LEU A 233 -9.92 7.81 -16.18
N PRO A 234 -10.55 8.52 -17.14
CA PRO A 234 -9.96 8.73 -18.47
C PRO A 234 -8.56 9.36 -18.40
N GLU A 235 -8.36 10.27 -17.46
CA GLU A 235 -7.12 11.04 -17.30
C GLU A 235 -5.98 10.21 -16.68
N SER A 236 -6.29 9.09 -16.02
CA SER A 236 -5.25 8.24 -15.40
C SER A 236 -4.23 7.73 -16.41
N GLY A 237 -4.65 7.45 -17.65
CA GLY A 237 -3.73 7.07 -18.71
C GLY A 237 -2.75 8.18 -19.04
N GLU A 238 -3.27 9.39 -19.30
CA GLU A 238 -2.47 10.57 -19.63
C GLU A 238 -1.47 10.93 -18.51
N TRP A 239 -1.91 10.85 -17.24
CA TRP A 239 -1.04 11.09 -16.09
C TRP A 239 0.13 10.12 -16.02
N LEU A 240 -0.12 8.83 -16.26
CA LEU A 240 0.90 7.79 -16.15
C LEU A 240 1.84 7.75 -17.37
N GLU A 241 1.34 8.04 -18.58
CA GLU A 241 2.19 8.09 -19.78
C GLU A 241 3.22 9.22 -19.74
N ALA A 242 2.99 10.28 -18.95
CA ALA A 242 3.96 11.33 -18.73
C ALA A 242 5.14 10.92 -17.81
N LEU A 243 5.10 9.74 -17.20
CA LEU A 243 6.08 9.28 -16.21
C LEU A 243 7.09 8.28 -16.78
N ASN A 244 8.27 8.21 -16.16
CA ASN A 244 9.36 7.33 -16.59
C ASN A 244 9.11 5.85 -16.23
N ASP A 245 9.07 4.99 -17.26
CA ASP A 245 8.88 3.54 -17.15
C ASP A 245 10.03 2.80 -16.46
N ASP A 246 11.21 3.40 -16.35
CA ASP A 246 12.33 2.79 -15.62
C ASP A 246 12.06 2.72 -14.10
N ILE A 247 11.11 3.52 -13.60
CA ILE A 247 10.75 3.57 -12.19
C ILE A 247 9.75 2.44 -11.89
N SER A 248 10.15 1.48 -11.05
CA SER A 248 9.31 0.31 -10.72
C SER A 248 7.94 0.69 -10.15
N SER A 249 7.85 1.77 -9.37
CA SER A 249 6.56 2.25 -8.85
C SER A 249 5.63 2.81 -9.92
N VAL A 250 6.17 3.37 -11.01
CA VAL A 250 5.38 3.87 -12.14
C VAL A 250 4.83 2.69 -12.94
N ARG A 251 5.68 1.68 -13.22
CA ARG A 251 5.24 0.43 -13.86
C ARG A 251 4.10 -0.23 -13.11
N LEU A 252 4.18 -0.32 -11.78
CA LEU A 252 3.11 -0.89 -10.96
C LEU A 252 1.77 -0.15 -11.12
N GLU A 253 1.79 1.17 -11.19
CA GLU A 253 0.57 1.97 -11.40
C GLU A 253 0.00 1.75 -12.80
N LYS A 254 0.86 1.66 -13.83
CA LYS A 254 0.48 1.35 -15.22
C LYS A 254 -0.14 -0.05 -15.33
N ASP A 255 0.48 -1.05 -14.72
CA ASP A 255 -0.02 -2.42 -14.68
C ASP A 255 -1.39 -2.49 -13.98
N GLY A 256 -1.55 -1.80 -12.85
CA GLY A 256 -2.83 -1.68 -12.14
C GLY A 256 -3.92 -1.04 -13.01
N LEU A 257 -3.58 -0.02 -13.79
CA LEU A 257 -4.50 0.62 -14.72
C LEU A 257 -4.87 -0.31 -15.89
N ALA A 258 -3.90 -1.02 -16.45
CA ALA A 258 -4.11 -2.00 -17.52
C ALA A 258 -5.07 -3.12 -17.07
N ILE A 259 -4.88 -3.66 -15.87
CA ILE A 259 -5.78 -4.65 -15.26
C ILE A 259 -7.19 -4.07 -15.11
N THR A 260 -7.32 -2.83 -14.65
CA THR A 260 -8.64 -2.20 -14.46
C THR A 260 -9.38 -1.99 -15.79
N ASN A 261 -8.69 -1.50 -16.82
CA ASN A 261 -9.22 -1.34 -18.17
C ASN A 261 -9.65 -2.69 -18.77
N LEU A 262 -8.84 -3.73 -18.60
CA LEU A 262 -9.14 -5.07 -19.08
C LEU A 262 -10.39 -5.65 -18.40
N CYS A 263 -10.50 -5.53 -17.08
CA CYS A 263 -11.68 -5.96 -16.34
C CYS A 263 -12.94 -5.22 -16.79
N GLN A 264 -12.87 -3.91 -17.06
CA GLN A 264 -14.00 -3.14 -17.59
C GLN A 264 -14.44 -3.64 -18.97
N ARG A 265 -13.48 -3.88 -19.88
CA ARG A 265 -13.75 -4.43 -21.22
C ARG A 265 -14.35 -5.83 -21.14
N ALA A 266 -13.86 -6.67 -20.23
CA ALA A 266 -14.39 -8.00 -19.99
C ALA A 266 -15.85 -7.95 -19.50
N ASN A 267 -16.15 -7.09 -18.54
CA ASN A 267 -17.51 -6.90 -18.02
C ASN A 267 -18.47 -6.37 -19.10
N SER A 268 -18.01 -5.41 -19.91
CA SER A 268 -18.81 -4.86 -21.02
C SER A 268 -19.12 -5.93 -22.08
N LEU A 269 -18.14 -6.77 -22.41
CA LEU A 269 -18.32 -7.90 -23.31
C LEU A 269 -19.30 -8.92 -22.72
N LEU A 270 -19.16 -9.28 -21.44
CA LEU A 270 -20.08 -10.20 -20.76
C LEU A 270 -21.53 -9.69 -20.80
N GLN A 271 -21.76 -8.40 -20.58
CA GLN A 271 -23.09 -7.79 -20.70
C GLN A 271 -23.64 -7.84 -22.14
N SER A 272 -22.77 -7.74 -23.15
CA SER A 272 -23.18 -7.86 -24.55
C SER A 272 -23.49 -9.29 -24.99
N LEU A 273 -22.97 -10.30 -24.30
CA LEU A 273 -23.24 -11.72 -24.61
C LEU A 273 -24.66 -12.17 -24.27
N ASP A 274 -25.36 -11.42 -23.42
CA ASP A 274 -26.80 -11.61 -23.17
C ASP A 274 -27.66 -11.20 -24.38
N SER A 275 -27.07 -10.46 -25.34
CA SER A 275 -27.65 -10.23 -26.66
C SER A 275 -27.08 -11.26 -27.65
N ASP A 276 -27.95 -11.86 -28.48
CA ASP A 276 -27.77 -13.08 -29.29
C ASP A 276 -26.64 -13.04 -30.37
N VAL A 277 -25.72 -12.08 -30.28
CA VAL A 277 -24.56 -11.89 -31.17
C VAL A 277 -23.28 -12.17 -30.39
N LEU A 278 -22.69 -13.35 -30.60
CA LEU A 278 -21.45 -13.80 -29.96
C LEU A 278 -20.21 -13.20 -30.66
N PRO A 279 -19.49 -12.23 -30.06
CA PRO A 279 -18.28 -11.65 -30.64
C PRO A 279 -17.06 -12.54 -30.34
N GLY A 280 -17.07 -13.79 -30.84
CA GLY A 280 -16.09 -14.82 -30.45
C GLY A 280 -14.62 -14.45 -30.71
N GLN A 281 -14.35 -13.56 -31.67
CA GLN A 281 -12.99 -13.03 -31.91
C GLN A 281 -12.57 -12.02 -30.84
N GLN A 282 -13.47 -11.15 -30.38
CA GLN A 282 -13.18 -10.18 -29.33
C GLN A 282 -12.95 -10.88 -28.00
N LEU A 283 -13.74 -11.93 -27.71
CA LEU A 283 -13.54 -12.75 -26.51
C LEU A 283 -12.17 -13.42 -26.50
N ARG A 284 -11.75 -14.03 -27.61
CA ARG A 284 -10.41 -14.63 -27.73
C ARG A 284 -9.31 -13.60 -27.53
N GLY A 285 -9.38 -12.46 -28.20
CA GLY A 285 -8.39 -11.40 -28.04
C GLY A 285 -8.27 -10.89 -26.60
N LEU A 286 -9.40 -10.79 -25.89
CA LEU A 286 -9.41 -10.39 -24.49
C LEU A 286 -8.79 -11.45 -23.58
N VAL A 287 -9.06 -12.73 -23.82
CA VAL A 287 -8.42 -13.84 -23.09
C VAL A 287 -6.91 -13.86 -23.31
N ASP A 288 -6.44 -13.65 -24.55
CA ASP A 288 -5.01 -13.59 -24.86
C ASP A 288 -4.31 -12.45 -24.11
N GLU A 289 -4.95 -11.28 -24.03
CA GLU A 289 -4.45 -10.12 -23.27
C GLU A 289 -4.40 -10.39 -21.76
N MET A 290 -5.44 -11.04 -21.20
CA MET A 290 -5.46 -11.49 -19.80
C MET A 290 -4.30 -12.46 -19.49
N LEU A 291 -4.06 -13.44 -20.38
CA LEU A 291 -2.98 -14.40 -20.22
C LEU A 291 -1.60 -13.74 -20.30
N LEU A 292 -1.45 -12.73 -21.14
CA LEU A 292 -0.20 -11.99 -21.29
C LEU A 292 0.11 -11.18 -20.03
N LEU A 293 -0.87 -10.46 -19.49
CA LEU A 293 -0.72 -9.71 -18.23
C LEU A 293 -0.48 -10.64 -17.03
N ASP A 294 -1.16 -11.78 -16.94
CA ASP A 294 -0.90 -12.75 -15.86
C ASP A 294 0.52 -13.32 -15.94
N LYS A 295 1.01 -13.59 -17.16
CA LYS A 295 2.39 -14.02 -17.38
C LYS A 295 3.39 -12.96 -16.94
N GLU A 296 3.16 -11.69 -17.28
CA GLU A 296 4.01 -10.58 -16.83
C GLU A 296 4.01 -10.45 -15.30
N ALA A 297 2.83 -10.49 -14.66
CA ALA A 297 2.72 -10.45 -13.21
C ALA A 297 3.40 -11.66 -12.55
N ALA A 298 3.32 -12.85 -13.16
CA ALA A 298 4.01 -14.05 -12.68
C ALA A 298 5.54 -13.92 -12.78
N LEU A 299 6.05 -13.35 -13.88
CA LEU A 299 7.47 -13.04 -14.06
C LEU A 299 7.93 -12.01 -13.04
N TRP A 300 7.14 -10.98 -12.76
CA TRP A 300 7.47 -9.95 -11.77
C TRP A 300 7.47 -10.50 -10.35
N ARG A 301 6.57 -11.45 -10.02
CA ARG A 301 6.57 -12.16 -8.74
C ARG A 301 7.72 -13.15 -8.59
N ALA A 302 8.28 -13.64 -9.69
CA ALA A 302 9.46 -14.50 -9.63
C ALA A 302 10.60 -13.68 -9.04
N ARG A 303 10.94 -13.96 -7.78
CA ARG A 303 11.98 -13.22 -7.07
C ARG A 303 13.27 -13.26 -7.90
N PRO A 304 14.00 -12.14 -8.03
CA PRO A 304 15.36 -12.23 -8.50
C PRO A 304 16.11 -13.18 -7.56
N GLU A 305 16.74 -14.21 -8.11
CA GLU A 305 17.72 -14.98 -7.36
C GLU A 305 18.95 -14.08 -7.21
N TRP A 306 19.00 -13.38 -6.09
CA TRP A 306 20.16 -12.61 -5.68
C TRP A 306 21.22 -13.58 -5.18
N THR A 307 22.34 -13.64 -5.89
CA THR A 307 23.54 -14.27 -5.37
C THR A 307 24.41 -13.20 -4.74
N PHE A 308 24.66 -13.35 -3.45
CA PHE A 308 25.58 -12.49 -2.72
C PHE A 308 26.98 -13.11 -2.76
N ARG A 309 27.97 -12.29 -3.08
CA ARG A 309 29.38 -12.66 -3.01
C ARG A 309 30.09 -11.66 -2.12
N THR A 310 30.81 -12.16 -1.13
CA THR A 310 31.75 -11.35 -0.36
C THR A 310 33.03 -11.21 -1.16
N ILE A 311 33.43 -9.97 -1.44
CA ILE A 311 34.66 -9.61 -2.13
C ILE A 311 35.60 -8.98 -1.09
N ALA A 312 36.83 -9.45 -1.00
CA ALA A 312 37.82 -8.82 -0.14
C ALA A 312 38.25 -7.49 -0.78
N ARG A 313 38.50 -6.44 0.03
CA ARG A 313 38.92 -5.13 -0.50
C ARG A 313 40.15 -5.22 -1.41
N ALA A 314 41.07 -6.12 -1.09
CA ALA A 314 42.30 -6.35 -1.86
C ALA A 314 42.04 -6.82 -3.30
N ASP A 315 40.90 -7.45 -3.55
CA ASP A 315 40.53 -8.01 -4.85
C ASP A 315 39.84 -6.99 -5.78
N ILE A 316 39.59 -5.77 -5.30
CA ILE A 316 38.91 -4.73 -6.06
C ILE A 316 39.94 -3.80 -6.71
N SER A 317 40.15 -3.98 -8.01
CA SER A 317 41.02 -3.13 -8.82
C SER A 317 40.36 -1.76 -9.10
N GLY A 318 41.12 -0.67 -8.96
CA GLY A 318 40.68 0.69 -9.33
C GLY A 318 40.17 1.59 -8.20
N ILE A 319 40.18 1.16 -6.94
CA ILE A 319 39.89 2.02 -5.78
C ILE A 319 41.15 2.82 -5.38
N GLU A 320 41.67 3.62 -6.31
CA GLU A 320 42.64 4.68 -6.02
C GLU A 320 41.94 6.04 -6.14
N LYS A 321 40.98 6.32 -5.26
CA LYS A 321 40.52 7.69 -5.01
C LYS A 321 40.75 8.03 -3.55
N LYS A 322 41.70 8.94 -3.32
CA LYS A 322 42.01 9.52 -2.00
C LYS A 322 40.71 10.05 -1.37
N GLY A 323 40.36 9.51 -0.20
CA GLY A 323 39.32 10.08 0.68
C GLY A 323 38.11 9.19 0.96
N VAL A 324 37.97 8.01 0.33
CA VAL A 324 36.85 7.08 0.63
C VAL A 324 37.37 5.87 1.41
N TRP A 325 36.96 5.75 2.68
CA TRP A 325 37.26 4.57 3.50
C TRP A 325 36.21 3.48 3.25
N PHE A 326 36.67 2.33 2.75
CA PHE A 326 35.85 1.13 2.59
C PHE A 326 35.99 0.18 3.82
N PRO A 327 35.11 -0.80 4.03
CA PRO A 327 35.33 -1.92 4.95
C PRO A 327 36.32 -2.95 4.38
N GLU A 328 36.79 -3.91 5.19
CA GLU A 328 37.70 -4.99 4.74
C GLU A 328 37.05 -5.97 3.76
N THR A 329 35.74 -6.17 3.87
CA THR A 329 34.93 -6.99 3.00
C THR A 329 33.75 -6.19 2.47
N LEU A 330 33.38 -6.44 1.21
CA LEU A 330 32.24 -5.83 0.55
C LEU A 330 31.31 -6.93 0.07
N GLU A 331 30.01 -6.79 0.29
CA GLU A 331 29.02 -7.67 -0.30
C GLU A 331 28.61 -7.10 -1.67
N SER A 332 28.84 -7.87 -2.73
CA SER A 332 28.27 -7.60 -4.05
C SER A 332 27.06 -8.51 -4.24
N SER A 333 25.94 -7.95 -4.65
CA SER A 333 24.79 -8.72 -5.11
C SER A 333 24.74 -8.74 -6.64
N SER A 334 24.40 -9.87 -7.25
CA SER A 334 24.15 -9.98 -8.69
C SER A 334 22.83 -10.70 -8.95
N THR A 335 22.22 -10.44 -10.11
CA THR A 335 21.02 -11.14 -10.57
C THR A 335 21.35 -11.91 -11.84
N LYS A 336 20.72 -13.07 -12.07
CA LYS A 336 20.94 -13.89 -13.29
C LYS A 336 20.70 -13.13 -14.62
N ASN A 337 19.99 -11.99 -14.58
CA ASN A 337 19.60 -11.21 -15.77
C ASN A 337 20.23 -9.80 -15.83
N SER A 338 21.04 -9.39 -14.85
CA SER A 338 21.80 -8.13 -14.92
C SER A 338 23.00 -8.14 -13.95
N CYS A 339 24.18 -7.83 -14.47
CA CYS A 339 25.41 -7.62 -13.69
C CYS A 339 25.44 -6.20 -13.12
N LEU A 340 24.45 -5.83 -12.30
CA LEU A 340 24.54 -4.62 -11.47
C LEU A 340 24.98 -5.02 -10.07
N ALA A 341 26.26 -4.81 -9.78
CA ALA A 341 26.81 -5.02 -8.45
C ALA A 341 26.45 -3.84 -7.54
N TYR A 342 25.67 -4.09 -6.48
CA TYR A 342 25.41 -3.11 -5.43
C TYR A 342 26.33 -3.36 -4.25
N ALA A 343 27.07 -2.34 -3.80
CA ALA A 343 27.88 -2.38 -2.58
C ALA A 343 27.12 -1.75 -1.41
N LYS A 344 26.83 -2.52 -0.36
CA LYS A 344 26.23 -2.02 0.88
C LYS A 344 27.35 -1.59 1.84
N LEU A 345 27.62 -0.28 1.91
CA LEU A 345 28.53 0.29 2.91
C LEU A 345 27.80 0.41 4.25
N LEU A 346 28.07 -0.51 5.18
CA LEU A 346 27.61 -0.39 6.56
C LEU A 346 28.48 0.65 7.29
N TYR A 347 28.03 1.90 7.32
CA TYR A 347 28.63 2.93 8.18
C TYR A 347 28.10 2.78 9.61
N GLN A 348 28.98 2.45 10.56
CA GLN A 348 28.78 2.73 11.99
C GLN A 348 29.48 4.07 12.29
N VAL A 349 28.72 5.17 12.35
CA VAL A 349 28.93 6.45 13.10
C VAL A 349 27.82 7.45 12.63
N PRO A 350 27.24 8.31 13.50
CA PRO A 350 25.89 8.82 13.30
C PRO A 350 25.81 10.06 12.38
N GLN A 351 24.66 10.17 11.72
CA GLN A 351 24.15 11.33 10.97
C GLN A 351 25.02 11.88 9.83
N LYS A 352 24.82 11.34 8.62
CA LYS A 352 24.36 12.07 7.43
C LYS A 352 24.30 11.11 6.24
N GLU A 353 23.23 11.28 5.45
CA GLU A 353 22.90 10.49 4.27
C GLU A 353 24.02 10.49 3.22
N ALA A 354 24.42 9.30 2.77
CA ALA A 354 24.97 9.07 1.43
C ALA A 354 25.00 7.56 1.12
N LEU A 355 23.95 7.03 0.47
CA LEU A 355 24.09 5.79 -0.28
C LEU A 355 24.81 6.13 -1.59
N THR A 356 26.05 5.69 -1.74
CA THR A 356 26.80 5.92 -2.98
C THR A 356 26.60 4.71 -3.90
N GLN A 357 25.91 4.88 -5.03
CA GLN A 357 25.86 3.88 -6.09
C GLN A 357 27.19 3.88 -6.84
N PHE A 358 27.84 2.72 -6.94
CA PHE A 358 29.00 2.51 -7.82
C PHE A 358 28.63 1.48 -8.88
N GLU A 359 28.56 1.89 -10.15
CA GLU A 359 28.50 0.95 -11.27
C GLU A 359 29.89 0.36 -11.52
N PHE A 360 30.09 -0.92 -11.22
CA PHE A 360 31.22 -1.68 -11.73
C PHE A 360 30.83 -2.28 -13.08
N LYS A 361 31.25 -1.63 -14.18
CA LYS A 361 31.13 -2.22 -15.52
C LYS A 361 32.23 -3.25 -15.73
N ASN A 362 31.81 -4.49 -15.98
CA ASN A 362 32.62 -5.68 -16.27
C ASN A 362 33.47 -6.22 -15.10
N LEU A 363 32.86 -7.13 -14.32
CA LEU A 363 33.55 -8.18 -13.56
C LEU A 363 32.94 -9.54 -13.89
#